data_AF-A0A1A8UPU3-F1
#
_entry.id   AF-A0A1A8UPU3-F1
#
_cell.length_a   1.000
_cell.length_b   1.000
_cell.length_c   1.000
_cell.angle_alpha   90.00
_cell.angle_beta   90.00
_cell.angle_gamma   90.00
#
_symmetry.space_group_name_H-M   'P 1'
#
loop_
_entity.id
_entity.type
_entity.pdbx_description
1 polymer ?
#
loop_
_entity_poly.entity_id
_entity_poly.type
_entity_poly.pdbx_seq_one_letter_code
_entity_poly.pdbx_strand_id
1 'polypeptide(L)'
;MSKRSFLKLIRQVDKWQEEYDGGEGRTVVHCLNGGGRSGTFCAISIVCEMLQHQHSVDVFHAVKTLRNNKPNMVDLLDQYKFCYEVALEYLNSG
;
A
#
# COMPACT_ATOMS: atom_id res chain seq x y z
N MET A 1 11.80 5.82 -6.98
CA MET A 1 10.67 6.64 -6.46
C MET A 1 10.98 6.99 -5.01
N SER A 2 10.69 8.19 -4.54
CA SER A 2 10.98 8.56 -3.14
C SER A 2 10.03 7.84 -2.18
N LYS A 3 10.59 7.04 -1.26
CA LYS A 3 9.84 6.30 -0.21
C LYS A 3 9.00 7.24 0.64
N ARG A 4 9.59 8.36 1.07
CA ARG A 4 8.93 9.40 1.85
C ARG A 4 7.77 10.06 1.09
N SER A 5 7.94 10.33 -0.20
CA SER A 5 6.85 10.87 -1.01
C SER A 5 5.71 9.85 -1.18
N PHE A 6 6.04 8.56 -1.25
CA PHE A 6 5.05 7.49 -1.31
C PHE A 6 4.21 7.40 -0.03
N LEU A 7 4.86 7.47 1.14
CA LEU A 7 4.17 7.50 2.43
C LEU A 7 3.25 8.73 2.56
N LYS A 8 3.68 9.90 2.06
CA LYS A 8 2.83 11.09 2.01
C LYS A 8 1.58 10.87 1.16
N LEU A 9 1.72 10.19 0.02
CA LEU A 9 0.58 9.86 -0.83
C LEU A 9 -0.43 8.93 -0.13
N ILE A 10 0.05 7.89 0.56
CA ILE A 10 -0.81 6.97 1.33
C ILE A 10 -1.62 7.77 2.37
N ARG A 11 -0.93 8.56 3.20
CA ARG A 11 -1.58 9.40 4.23
C ARG A 11 -2.58 10.39 3.65
N GLN A 12 -2.31 10.93 2.46
CA GLN A 12 -3.23 11.85 1.79
C GLN A 12 -4.51 11.12 1.34
N VAL A 13 -4.39 9.90 0.83
CA VAL A 13 -5.55 9.08 0.44
C VAL A 13 -6.34 8.65 1.67
N ASP A 14 -5.68 8.23 2.74
CA ASP A 14 -6.34 7.86 4.00
C ASP A 14 -7.15 9.04 4.55
N LYS A 15 -6.53 10.24 4.60
CA LYS A 15 -7.22 11.46 5.01
C LYS A 15 -8.44 11.78 4.15
N TRP A 16 -8.33 11.65 2.82
CA TRP A 16 -9.48 11.87 1.94
C TRP A 16 -10.60 10.86 2.15
N GLN A 17 -10.27 9.62 2.48
CA GLN A 17 -11.25 8.59 2.79
C GLN A 17 -11.95 8.85 4.13
N GLU A 18 -11.24 9.40 5.13
CA GLU A 18 -11.82 9.84 6.41
C GLU A 18 -12.76 11.05 6.26
N GLU A 19 -12.41 12.00 5.38
CA GLU A 19 -13.22 13.20 5.11
C GLU A 19 -14.42 12.93 4.19
N TYR A 20 -14.49 11.75 3.57
CA TYR A 20 -15.56 11.38 2.63
C TYR A 20 -16.87 11.07 3.36
N ASP A 21 -17.91 11.86 3.07
CA ASP A 21 -19.25 11.77 3.70
C ASP A 21 -20.25 10.91 2.90
N GLY A 22 -19.86 10.41 1.71
CA GLY A 22 -20.73 9.68 0.79
C GLY A 22 -20.97 8.20 1.13
N GLY A 23 -20.73 7.77 2.38
CA GLY A 23 -20.94 6.40 2.85
C GLY A 23 -19.80 5.43 2.48
N GLU A 24 -20.12 4.18 2.15
CA GLU A 24 -19.14 3.09 1.90
C GLU A 24 -18.48 3.17 0.50
N GLY A 25 -17.98 4.34 0.12
CA GLY A 25 -17.21 4.53 -1.11
C GLY A 25 -15.84 3.88 -1.02
N ARG A 26 -15.43 3.13 -2.05
CA ARG A 26 -14.08 2.54 -2.15
C ARG A 26 -13.17 3.38 -3.03
N THR A 27 -11.92 3.56 -2.61
CA THR A 27 -10.88 4.20 -3.43
C THR A 27 -10.51 3.33 -4.63
N VAL A 28 -10.58 3.90 -5.85
CA VAL A 28 -10.15 3.25 -7.08
C VAL A 28 -8.66 3.52 -7.33
N VAL A 29 -7.87 2.47 -7.45
CA VAL A 29 -6.42 2.55 -7.74
C VAL A 29 -6.13 1.88 -9.08
N HIS A 30 -5.50 2.59 -10.02
CA HIS A 30 -5.17 2.03 -11.33
C HIS A 30 -3.76 2.40 -11.82
N CYS A 31 -3.25 1.60 -12.75
CA CYS A 31 -2.03 1.85 -13.50
C CYS A 31 -2.24 1.28 -14.91
N LEU A 32 -1.18 0.91 -15.64
CA LEU A 32 -1.32 0.37 -16.99
C LEU A 32 -2.06 -0.96 -17.04
N ASN A 33 -1.69 -1.91 -16.16
CA ASN A 33 -2.30 -3.25 -16.09
C ASN A 33 -3.14 -3.47 -14.81
N GLY A 34 -3.23 -2.43 -13.96
CA GLY A 34 -3.91 -2.50 -12.67
C GLY A 34 -3.31 -3.50 -11.67
N GLY A 35 -2.09 -4.00 -11.90
CA GLY A 35 -1.45 -5.04 -11.08
C GLY A 35 -0.12 -4.60 -10.46
N GLY A 36 0.79 -4.08 -11.28
CA GLY A 36 2.15 -3.72 -10.84
C GLY A 36 2.15 -2.57 -9.82
N ARG A 37 2.10 -1.32 -10.31
CA ARG A 37 2.13 -0.13 -9.43
C ARG A 37 0.88 0.00 -8.56
N SER A 38 -0.29 -0.37 -9.09
CA SER A 38 -1.53 -0.40 -8.30
C SER A 38 -1.43 -1.39 -7.14
N GLY A 39 -0.95 -2.61 -7.40
CA GLY A 39 -0.72 -3.58 -6.35
C GLY A 39 0.36 -3.15 -5.37
N THR A 40 1.41 -2.46 -5.81
CA THR A 40 2.42 -1.88 -4.90
C THR A 40 1.79 -0.86 -3.97
N PHE A 41 0.93 0.02 -4.47
CA PHE A 41 0.19 0.98 -3.66
C PHE A 41 -0.71 0.29 -2.64
N CYS A 42 -1.55 -0.65 -3.09
CA CYS A 42 -2.44 -1.41 -2.20
C CYS A 42 -1.65 -2.19 -1.14
N ALA A 43 -0.52 -2.83 -1.51
CA ALA A 43 0.30 -3.60 -0.59
C ALA A 43 0.91 -2.71 0.49
N ILE A 44 1.41 -1.53 0.10
CA ILE A 44 1.97 -0.56 1.04
C ILE A 44 0.89 0.02 1.95
N SER A 45 -0.31 0.28 1.44
CA SER A 45 -1.44 0.72 2.27
C SER A 45 -1.76 -0.29 3.38
N ILE A 46 -1.87 -1.58 3.04
CA ILE A 46 -2.04 -2.67 4.02
C ILE A 46 -0.87 -2.72 5.01
N VAL A 47 0.36 -2.58 4.53
CA VAL A 47 1.57 -2.57 5.38
C VAL A 47 1.55 -1.39 6.36
N CYS A 48 1.20 -0.19 5.91
CA CYS A 48 1.07 0.99 6.77
C CYS A 48 0.01 0.79 7.85
N GLU A 49 -1.13 0.18 7.50
CA GLU A 49 -2.21 -0.14 8.45
C GLU A 49 -1.73 -1.15 9.51
N MET A 50 -1.04 -2.22 9.11
CA MET A 50 -0.45 -3.20 10.03
C MET A 50 0.55 -2.52 10.99
N LEU A 51 1.43 -1.67 10.47
CA LEU A 51 2.42 -0.96 11.29
C LEU A 51 1.76 0.00 12.28
N GLN A 52 0.72 0.71 11.85
CA GLN A 52 0.00 1.69 12.67
C GLN A 52 -0.80 1.04 13.80
N HIS A 53 -1.50 -0.06 13.52
CA HIS A 53 -2.46 -0.65 14.46
C HIS A 53 -1.93 -1.86 15.22
N GLN A 54 -0.97 -2.60 14.65
CA GLN A 54 -0.52 -3.89 15.18
C GLN A 54 0.97 -3.89 15.56
N HIS A 55 1.71 -2.81 15.26
CA HIS A 55 3.16 -2.71 15.47
C HIS A 55 3.95 -3.90 14.89
N SER A 56 3.44 -4.49 13.81
CA SER A 56 4.06 -5.61 13.10
C SER A 56 3.79 -5.47 11.60
N VAL A 57 4.53 -6.23 10.78
CA VAL A 57 4.36 -6.19 9.33
C VAL A 57 4.56 -7.58 8.73
N ASP A 58 3.65 -7.96 7.83
CA ASP A 58 3.80 -9.16 7.00
C ASP A 58 3.54 -8.80 5.52
N VAL A 59 4.63 -8.42 4.83
CA VAL A 59 4.59 -8.04 3.41
C VAL A 59 4.21 -9.23 2.53
N PHE A 60 4.59 -10.46 2.90
CA PHE A 60 4.21 -11.65 2.15
C PHE A 60 2.70 -11.87 2.20
N HIS A 61 2.11 -11.80 3.39
CA HIS A 61 0.67 -11.91 3.57
C HIS A 61 -0.08 -10.80 2.83
N ALA A 62 0.35 -9.54 2.95
CA ALA A 62 -0.27 -8.42 2.24
C ALA A 62 -0.33 -8.68 0.72
N VAL A 63 0.79 -9.07 0.11
CA VAL A 63 0.84 -9.35 -1.34
C VAL A 63 0.08 -10.61 -1.72
N LYS A 64 0.14 -11.67 -0.90
CA LYS A 64 -0.63 -12.89 -1.11
C LYS A 64 -2.14 -12.61 -1.11
N THR A 65 -2.61 -11.81 -0.16
CA THR A 65 -4.03 -11.41 -0.06
C THR A 65 -4.46 -10.61 -1.28
N LEU A 66 -3.64 -9.69 -1.78
CA LEU A 66 -3.93 -8.98 -3.04
C LEU A 66 -3.98 -9.94 -4.24
N ARG A 67 -3.04 -10.89 -4.32
CA ARG A 67 -2.98 -11.88 -5.41
C ARG A 67 -4.14 -12.86 -5.40
N ASN A 68 -4.71 -13.16 -4.24
CA ASN A 68 -5.95 -13.94 -4.13
C ASN A 68 -7.16 -13.22 -4.71
N ASN A 69 -7.17 -11.88 -4.70
CA ASN A 69 -8.24 -11.06 -5.29
C ASN A 69 -8.02 -10.79 -6.79
N LYS A 70 -6.76 -10.53 -7.19
CA LYS A 70 -6.40 -10.28 -8.58
C LYS A 70 -4.98 -10.82 -8.87
N PRO A 71 -4.80 -11.67 -9.90
CA PRO A 71 -3.47 -12.13 -10.29
C PRO A 71 -2.51 -10.99 -10.64
N ASN A 72 -1.20 -11.23 -10.48
CA ASN A 72 -0.12 -10.32 -10.83
C ASN A 72 -0.13 -8.97 -10.09
N MET A 73 -0.72 -8.93 -8.89
CA MET A 73 -0.54 -7.81 -7.96
C MET A 73 0.90 -7.81 -7.43
N VAL A 74 1.58 -6.66 -7.49
CA VAL A 74 3.02 -6.52 -7.22
C VAL A 74 3.81 -7.47 -8.13
N ASP A 75 3.88 -7.12 -9.41
CA ASP A 75 4.28 -8.00 -10.50
C ASP A 75 5.80 -8.24 -10.54
N LEU A 76 6.59 -7.24 -10.12
CA LEU A 76 8.05 -7.28 -10.21
C LEU A 76 8.69 -7.44 -8.83
N LEU A 77 9.84 -8.13 -8.78
CA LEU A 77 10.62 -8.29 -7.54
C LEU A 77 11.00 -6.94 -6.93
N ASP A 78 11.34 -5.95 -7.74
CA ASP A 78 11.73 -4.62 -7.23
C ASP A 78 10.55 -3.88 -6.60
N GLN A 79 9.31 -4.11 -7.06
CA GLN A 79 8.11 -3.59 -6.40
C GLN A 79 7.89 -4.27 -5.04
N TYR A 80 8.14 -5.57 -4.97
CA TYR A 80 8.06 -6.33 -3.72
C TYR A 80 9.11 -5.87 -2.70
N LYS A 81 10.36 -5.68 -3.13
CA LYS A 81 11.44 -5.08 -2.30
C LYS A 81 11.07 -3.67 -1.85
N PHE A 82 10.51 -2.86 -2.74
CA PHE A 82 10.10 -1.50 -2.42
C PHE A 82 9.05 -1.45 -1.29
N CYS A 83 8.19 -2.47 -1.16
CA CYS A 83 7.26 -2.56 -0.02
C CYS A 83 8.00 -2.66 1.33
N TYR A 84 9.07 -3.46 1.41
CA TYR A 84 9.92 -3.54 2.61
C TYR A 84 10.68 -2.24 2.86
N GLU A 85 11.21 -1.62 1.81
CA GLU A 85 11.93 -0.35 1.94
C GLU A 85 11.03 0.77 2.47
N VAL A 86 9.76 0.82 2.04
CA VAL A 86 8.78 1.77 2.54
C VAL A 86 8.35 1.44 3.97
N ALA A 87 8.22 0.16 4.34
CA ALA A 87 7.98 -0.24 5.73
C ALA A 87 9.10 0.24 6.66
N LEU A 88 10.36 0.06 6.26
CA LEU A 88 11.52 0.57 7.00
C LEU A 88 11.52 2.10 7.05
N GLU A 89 11.19 2.78 5.95
CA GLU A 89 11.06 4.24 5.94
C GLU A 89 9.98 4.72 6.91
N TYR A 90 8.85 4.03 6.99
CA TYR A 90 7.75 4.34 7.91
C TYR A 90 8.24 4.31 9.36
N LEU A 91 8.93 3.21 9.74
CA LEU A 91 9.48 3.04 11.09
C LEU A 91 10.53 4.09 11.44
N ASN A 92 11.35 4.51 10.48
CA ASN A 92 12.38 5.54 10.69
C ASN A 92 11.84 6.97 10.64
N SER A 93 10.59 7.16 10.19
CA SER A 93 9.93 8.46 10.09
C SER A 93 8.97 8.74 11.26
N GLY A 94 8.90 7.81 12.22
CA GLY A 94 8.17 7.96 13.48
C GLY A 94 8.88 8.88 14.47
#